data_AF-S7MUL0-F1
#
_entry.id   AF-S7MUL0-F1
#
_cell.length_a   1.000
_cell.length_b   1.000
_cell.length_c   1.000
_cell.angle_alpha   90.00
_cell.angle_beta   90.00
_cell.angle_gamma   90.00
#
_symmetry.space_group_name_H-M   'P 1'
#
loop_
_entity.id
_entity.type
_entity.pdbx_description
1 polymer ?
#
loop_
_entity_poly.entity_id
_entity_poly.type
_entity_poly.pdbx_seq_one_letter_code
_entity_poly.pdbx_strand_id
1 'polypeptide(L)'
;MPPPHCSLQDLPVEMRVEIFSSLPGTDLPSLALACTKFHHILYTDSIWRRRCREEYGVRENLQNLEKIRMSYREVYTKMFLYRNILGLWQLDDSYRRLLNVVVDGLGITGWTYRPSLNTHVDGPMQFEPSFRIRLAERKSAMVECTDDIYSFYYSRHMQIQKDRFSIQWIKRDHRKDSPARLRGERGRVLLEDRRLYDC
;
A
#
# COMPACT_ATOMS: atom_id res chain seq x y z
N MET A 1 -34.40 38.75 -17.40
CA MET A 1 -33.04 38.60 -16.82
C MET A 1 -32.54 37.21 -17.18
N PRO A 2 -31.38 37.06 -17.83
CA PRO A 2 -30.74 35.76 -17.94
C PRO A 2 -30.36 35.27 -16.53
N PRO A 3 -30.46 33.96 -16.24
CA PRO A 3 -30.07 33.43 -14.94
C PRO A 3 -28.59 33.73 -14.70
N PRO A 4 -28.20 34.10 -13.46
CA PRO A 4 -26.79 34.31 -13.14
C PRO A 4 -26.02 33.01 -13.45
N HIS A 5 -25.02 33.11 -14.30
CA HIS A 5 -24.12 32.01 -14.59
C HIS A 5 -23.21 31.81 -13.37
N CYS A 6 -23.52 30.86 -12.50
CA CYS A 6 -22.60 30.43 -11.45
C CYS A 6 -21.62 29.40 -12.01
N SER A 7 -20.32 29.73 -12.02
CA SER A 7 -19.27 28.76 -12.29
C SER A 7 -18.89 28.02 -11.00
N LEU A 8 -18.39 26.79 -11.14
CA LEU A 8 -17.81 26.04 -10.02
C LEU A 8 -16.70 26.83 -9.31
N GLN A 9 -16.01 27.72 -10.03
CA GLN A 9 -14.93 28.55 -9.48
C GLN A 9 -15.42 29.69 -8.57
N ASP A 10 -16.71 30.05 -8.67
CA ASP A 10 -17.33 31.15 -7.93
C ASP A 10 -17.90 30.68 -6.58
N LEU A 11 -17.94 29.36 -6.36
CA LEU A 11 -18.34 28.80 -5.08
C LEU A 11 -17.34 29.14 -3.97
N PRO A 12 -17.81 29.24 -2.70
CA PRO A 12 -16.94 29.29 -1.54
C PRO A 12 -15.90 28.17 -1.54
N VAL A 13 -14.73 28.42 -0.95
CA VAL A 13 -13.63 27.44 -0.96
C VAL A 13 -14.01 26.17 -0.19
N GLU A 14 -14.79 26.31 0.87
CA GLU A 14 -15.28 25.22 1.72
C GLU A 14 -16.17 24.26 0.93
N MET A 15 -17.08 24.80 0.12
CA MET A 15 -17.96 24.01 -0.75
C MET A 15 -17.16 23.26 -1.81
N ARG A 16 -16.16 23.90 -2.41
CA ARG A 16 -15.27 23.23 -3.38
C ARG A 16 -14.44 22.13 -2.74
N VAL A 17 -13.92 22.37 -1.53
CA VAL A 17 -13.20 21.36 -0.75
C VAL A 17 -14.10 20.17 -0.49
N GLU A 18 -15.35 20.37 -0.10
CA GLU A 18 -16.28 19.26 0.16
C GLU A 18 -16.63 18.47 -1.12
N ILE A 19 -16.87 19.18 -2.23
CA ILE A 19 -17.11 18.56 -3.55
C ILE A 19 -15.89 17.73 -3.97
N PHE A 20 -14.69 18.31 -3.95
CA PHE A 20 -13.46 17.59 -4.33
C PHE A 20 -13.16 16.44 -3.38
N SER A 21 -13.45 16.63 -2.09
CA SER A 21 -13.34 15.59 -1.08
C SER A 21 -14.33 14.45 -1.27
N SER A 22 -15.31 14.56 -2.16
CA SER A 22 -16.28 13.51 -2.47
C SER A 22 -15.96 12.74 -3.76
N LEU A 23 -14.96 13.20 -4.53
CA LEU A 23 -14.56 12.55 -5.78
C LEU A 23 -13.53 11.43 -5.54
N PRO A 24 -13.42 10.45 -6.44
CA PRO A 24 -12.32 9.49 -6.44
C PRO A 24 -10.96 10.22 -6.47
N GLY A 25 -10.01 9.76 -5.67
CA GLY A 25 -8.68 10.36 -5.61
C GLY A 25 -7.92 10.26 -6.94
N THR A 26 -8.33 9.36 -7.83
CA THR A 26 -7.81 9.22 -9.21
C THR A 26 -8.18 10.40 -10.12
N ASP A 27 -9.26 11.12 -9.82
CA ASP A 27 -9.79 12.19 -10.66
C ASP A 27 -9.24 13.57 -10.24
N LEU A 28 -8.74 13.66 -9.00
CA LEU A 28 -8.18 14.88 -8.43
C LEU A 28 -6.97 15.44 -9.22
N PRO A 29 -6.04 14.62 -9.75
CA PRO A 29 -4.96 15.14 -10.61
C PRO A 29 -5.49 15.89 -11.84
N SER A 30 -6.53 15.38 -12.49
CA SER A 30 -7.15 16.03 -13.66
C SER A 30 -7.76 17.37 -13.27
N LEU A 31 -8.41 17.47 -12.11
CA LEU A 31 -8.93 18.73 -11.58
C LEU A 31 -7.82 19.73 -11.22
N ALA A 32 -6.70 19.26 -10.70
CA ALA A 32 -5.56 20.11 -10.37
C ALA A 32 -4.95 20.77 -11.62
N LEU A 33 -5.08 20.13 -12.78
CA LEU A 33 -4.61 20.66 -14.06
C LEU A 33 -5.61 21.63 -14.71
N ALA A 34 -6.86 21.66 -14.25
CA ALA A 34 -7.90 22.46 -14.88
C ALA A 34 -7.71 23.97 -14.69
N CYS A 35 -7.26 24.42 -13.50
CA CYS A 35 -6.92 25.81 -13.24
C CYS A 35 -6.06 26.00 -11.96
N THR A 36 -5.47 27.19 -11.81
CA THR A 36 -4.64 27.54 -10.65
C THR A 36 -5.41 27.49 -9.33
N LYS A 37 -6.67 27.93 -9.30
CA LYS A 37 -7.51 27.87 -8.10
C LYS A 37 -7.69 26.44 -7.60
N PHE A 38 -7.98 25.50 -8.50
CA PHE A 38 -8.16 24.10 -8.15
C PHE A 38 -6.85 23.45 -7.75
N HIS A 39 -5.75 23.78 -8.44
CA HIS A 39 -4.41 23.36 -8.04
C HIS A 39 -4.09 23.72 -6.58
N HIS A 40 -4.39 24.96 -6.16
CA HIS A 40 -4.16 25.41 -4.78
C HIS A 40 -5.07 24.68 -3.78
N ILE A 41 -6.36 24.51 -4.10
CA ILE A 41 -7.31 23.79 -3.23
C ILE A 41 -6.88 22.33 -3.05
N LEU A 42 -6.43 21.67 -4.12
CA LEU A 42 -6.01 20.27 -4.07
C LEU A 42 -4.64 20.07 -3.42
N TYR A 43 -3.98 21.14 -2.98
CA TYR A 43 -2.85 21.04 -2.05
C TYR A 43 -3.31 20.85 -0.59
N THR A 44 -4.59 21.09 -0.27
CA THR A 44 -5.13 20.92 1.07
C THR A 44 -5.15 19.44 1.46
N ASP A 45 -4.48 19.13 2.56
CA ASP A 45 -4.22 17.74 2.97
C ASP A 45 -5.46 17.02 3.52
N SER A 46 -6.49 17.75 3.97
CA SER A 46 -7.75 17.17 4.46
C SER A 46 -8.52 16.41 3.36
N ILE A 47 -8.41 16.86 2.10
CA ILE A 47 -9.00 16.18 0.93
C ILE A 47 -8.37 14.80 0.80
N TRP A 48 -7.04 14.75 0.72
CA TRP A 48 -6.27 13.51 0.57
C TRP A 48 -6.39 12.59 1.78
N ARG A 49 -6.46 13.16 2.99
CA ARG A 49 -6.73 12.43 4.22
C ARG A 49 -8.04 11.65 4.12
N ARG A 50 -9.11 12.31 3.67
CA ARG A 50 -10.40 11.66 3.45
C ARG A 50 -10.30 10.55 2.40
N ARG A 51 -9.61 10.78 1.28
CA ARG A 51 -9.39 9.76 0.24
C ARG A 51 -8.63 8.54 0.77
N CYS A 52 -7.54 8.74 1.52
CA CYS A 52 -6.78 7.66 2.14
C CYS A 52 -7.64 6.79 3.06
N ARG A 53 -8.55 7.41 3.82
CA ARG A 53 -9.45 6.70 4.73
C ARG A 53 -10.53 5.93 3.96
N GLU A 54 -11.17 6.57 2.98
CA GLU A 54 -12.30 5.98 2.26
C GLU A 54 -11.87 4.91 1.25
N GLU A 55 -10.75 5.08 0.57
CA GLU A 55 -10.30 4.15 -0.49
C GLU A 55 -9.36 3.05 0.02
N TYR A 56 -8.55 3.35 1.04
CA TYR A 56 -7.51 2.44 1.52
C TYR A 56 -7.70 2.02 2.99
N GLY A 57 -8.73 2.52 3.68
CA GLY A 57 -9.00 2.19 5.07
C GLY A 57 -7.92 2.66 6.04
N VAL A 58 -7.08 3.63 5.65
CA VAL A 58 -6.00 4.17 6.49
C VAL A 58 -6.61 4.76 7.77
N ARG A 59 -6.32 4.14 8.91
CA ARG A 59 -6.76 4.61 10.23
C ARG A 59 -5.72 5.53 10.84
N GLU A 60 -6.18 6.67 11.35
CA GLU A 60 -5.37 7.63 12.08
C GLU A 60 -5.16 7.11 13.50
N ASN A 61 -3.92 6.75 13.85
CA ASN A 61 -3.51 6.61 15.25
C ASN A 61 -2.69 7.84 15.60
N LEU A 62 -2.89 8.42 16.79
CA LEU A 62 -2.14 9.60 17.27
C LEU A 62 -0.61 9.43 17.14
N GLN A 63 -0.10 8.21 17.35
CA GLN A 63 1.31 7.84 17.19
C GLN A 63 1.80 7.80 15.72
N ASN A 64 0.88 7.62 14.76
CA ASN A 64 1.19 7.71 13.33
C ASN A 64 1.36 9.19 12.96
N LEU A 65 0.50 10.08 13.45
CA LEU A 65 0.52 11.51 13.10
C LEU A 65 1.83 12.23 13.47
N GLU A 66 2.42 11.90 14.63
CA GLU A 66 3.72 12.47 15.07
C GLU A 66 4.92 11.93 14.27
N LYS A 67 4.81 10.73 13.68
CA LYS A 67 5.85 10.10 12.83
C LYS A 67 5.66 10.39 11.33
N ILE A 68 4.48 10.84 10.93
CA ILE A 68 4.17 11.22 9.55
C ILE A 68 4.91 12.52 9.24
N ARG A 69 6.09 12.40 8.64
CA ARG A 69 6.74 13.52 7.95
C ARG A 69 6.21 13.74 6.52
N MET A 70 5.19 12.99 6.11
CA MET A 70 4.63 13.00 4.75
C MET A 70 3.28 13.73 4.72
N SER A 71 2.95 14.38 3.61
CA SER A 71 1.57 14.84 3.39
C SER A 71 0.65 13.64 3.12
N TYR A 72 -0.64 13.72 3.44
CA TYR A 72 -1.62 12.72 3.03
C TYR A 72 -1.68 12.58 1.50
N ARG A 73 -1.41 13.65 0.75
CA ARG A 73 -1.21 13.57 -0.71
C ARG A 73 -0.06 12.62 -1.09
N GLU A 74 1.06 12.71 -0.40
CA GLU A 74 2.21 11.83 -0.62
C GLU A 74 1.90 10.38 -0.21
N VAL A 75 1.21 10.20 0.92
CA VAL A 75 0.73 8.88 1.37
C VAL A 75 -0.19 8.26 0.32
N TYR A 76 -1.19 9.02 -0.15
CA TYR A 76 -2.13 8.56 -1.18
C TYR A 76 -1.39 8.15 -2.45
N THR A 77 -0.48 9.00 -2.94
CA THR A 77 0.28 8.73 -4.17
C THR A 77 1.11 7.46 -4.03
N LYS A 78 1.75 7.24 -2.87
CA LYS A 78 2.53 6.02 -2.62
C LYS A 78 1.66 4.79 -2.46
N MET A 79 0.53 4.88 -1.75
CA MET A 79 -0.43 3.77 -1.62
C MET A 79 -1.02 3.38 -2.99
N PHE A 80 -1.32 4.36 -3.83
CA PHE A 80 -1.87 4.15 -5.16
C PHE A 80 -0.96 3.29 -6.06
N LEU A 81 0.36 3.38 -5.89
CA LEU A 81 1.32 2.52 -6.62
C LEU A 81 1.17 1.04 -6.26
N TYR A 82 0.72 0.75 -5.04
CA TYR A 82 0.55 -0.59 -4.51
C TYR A 82 -0.92 -1.04 -4.52
N ARG A 83 -1.85 -0.28 -5.11
CA ARG A 83 -3.28 -0.64 -5.13
C ARG A 83 -3.55 -2.03 -5.72
N ASN A 84 -2.74 -2.43 -6.72
CA ASN A 84 -2.92 -3.69 -7.44
C ASN A 84 -2.45 -4.90 -6.63
N ILE A 85 -1.69 -4.73 -5.55
CA ILE A 85 -1.28 -5.84 -4.69
C ILE A 85 -2.19 -6.02 -3.47
N LEU A 86 -3.13 -5.11 -3.22
CA LEU A 86 -4.01 -5.20 -2.06
C LEU A 86 -5.07 -6.29 -2.27
N GLY A 87 -5.36 -7.03 -1.19
CA GLY A 87 -6.36 -8.09 -1.17
C GLY A 87 -5.78 -9.47 -0.96
N LEU A 88 -6.55 -10.48 -1.35
CA LEU A 88 -6.24 -11.90 -1.17
C LEU A 88 -5.52 -12.48 -2.39
N TRP A 89 -4.48 -13.25 -2.12
CA TRP A 89 -3.61 -13.87 -3.11
C TRP A 89 -3.33 -15.32 -2.75
N GLN A 90 -3.16 -16.16 -3.77
CA GLN A 90 -2.61 -17.50 -3.61
C GLN A 90 -1.11 -17.47 -3.93
N LEU A 91 -0.31 -18.07 -3.05
CA LEU A 91 1.10 -18.29 -3.29
C LEU A 91 1.26 -19.37 -4.35
N ASP A 92 2.12 -19.10 -5.34
CA ASP A 92 2.53 -20.09 -6.34
C ASP A 92 3.64 -20.99 -5.74
N ASP A 93 3.35 -21.57 -4.58
CA ASP A 93 4.17 -22.59 -3.93
C ASP A 93 3.45 -23.95 -3.95
N SER A 94 4.18 -25.03 -3.67
CA SER A 94 3.61 -26.39 -3.68
C SER A 94 2.43 -26.57 -2.71
N TYR A 95 2.29 -25.66 -1.74
CA TYR A 95 1.28 -25.71 -0.69
C TYR A 95 0.13 -24.72 -0.92
N ARG A 96 0.18 -23.93 -2.00
CA ARG A 96 -0.83 -22.93 -2.39
C ARG A 96 -1.33 -22.07 -1.23
N ARG A 97 -0.41 -21.61 -0.38
CA ARG A 97 -0.76 -20.87 0.85
C ARG A 97 -1.50 -19.57 0.53
N LEU A 98 -2.35 -19.14 1.45
CA LEU A 98 -3.11 -17.90 1.31
C LEU A 98 -2.30 -16.72 1.85
N LEU A 99 -2.21 -15.64 1.07
CA LEU A 99 -1.61 -14.38 1.45
C LEU A 99 -2.67 -13.27 1.43
N ASN A 100 -2.85 -12.56 2.54
CA ASN A 100 -3.68 -11.35 2.60
C ASN A 100 -2.79 -10.11 2.71
N VAL A 101 -2.85 -9.26 1.69
CA VAL A 101 -2.09 -8.01 1.65
C VAL A 101 -3.02 -6.86 2.04
N VAL A 102 -2.77 -6.28 3.21
CA VAL A 102 -3.62 -5.26 3.81
C VAL A 102 -2.83 -4.01 4.17
N VAL A 103 -3.52 -2.88 4.22
CA VAL A 103 -2.96 -1.63 4.73
C VAL A 103 -2.95 -1.68 6.26
N ASP A 104 -1.78 -1.48 6.84
CA ASP A 104 -1.55 -1.45 8.30
C ASP A 104 -0.90 -0.11 8.69
N GLY A 105 -1.74 0.85 9.07
CA GLY A 105 -1.32 2.22 9.38
C GLY A 105 -0.70 2.93 8.17
N LEU A 106 0.62 3.17 8.21
CA LEU A 106 1.40 3.84 7.16
C LEU A 106 2.20 2.86 6.30
N GLY A 107 1.79 1.60 6.28
CA GLY A 107 2.44 0.59 5.49
C GLY A 107 1.46 -0.42 4.94
N ILE A 108 1.99 -1.36 4.18
CA ILE A 108 1.25 -2.48 3.62
C ILE A 108 1.91 -3.74 4.14
N THR A 109 1.15 -4.62 4.78
CA THR A 109 1.65 -5.88 5.34
C THR A 109 1.00 -7.04 4.60
N GLY A 110 1.82 -7.95 4.09
CA GLY A 110 1.37 -9.23 3.55
C GLY A 110 1.40 -10.30 4.63
N TRP A 111 0.23 -10.81 5.02
CA TRP A 111 0.07 -11.86 6.02
C TRP A 111 -0.14 -13.21 5.33
N THR A 112 0.77 -14.16 5.55
CA THR A 112 0.57 -15.54 5.09
C THR A 112 -0.19 -16.31 6.15
N TYR A 113 -1.27 -16.95 5.74
CA TYR A 113 -2.09 -17.79 6.60
C TYR A 113 -1.61 -19.24 6.50
N ARG A 114 -1.53 -19.88 7.66
CA ARG A 114 -1.18 -21.28 7.82
C ARG A 114 -2.33 -21.99 8.58
N PRO A 115 -2.67 -23.22 8.19
CA PRO A 115 -3.54 -24.06 9.00
C PRO A 115 -2.91 -24.29 10.38
N SER A 116 -3.73 -24.48 11.40
CA SER A 116 -3.22 -24.81 12.74
C SER A 116 -2.39 -26.09 12.69
N LEU A 117 -1.21 -26.06 13.32
CA LEU A 117 -0.30 -27.23 13.39
C LEU A 117 -0.91 -28.42 14.15
N ASN A 118 -1.99 -28.19 14.92
CA ASN A 118 -2.71 -29.23 15.64
C ASN A 118 -3.87 -29.76 14.79
N THR A 119 -4.12 -31.06 14.88
CA THR A 119 -5.20 -31.84 14.22
C THR A 119 -6.64 -31.36 14.49
N HIS A 120 -6.82 -30.23 15.17
CA HIS A 120 -8.12 -29.65 15.51
C HIS A 120 -8.53 -28.66 14.41
N VAL A 121 -9.46 -29.07 13.56
CA VAL A 121 -9.98 -28.25 12.44
C VAL A 121 -10.62 -26.94 12.92
N ASP A 122 -11.16 -26.93 14.14
CA ASP A 122 -11.78 -25.75 14.76
C ASP A 122 -10.76 -24.77 15.39
N GLY A 123 -9.46 -25.05 15.29
CA GLY A 123 -8.42 -24.19 15.82
C GLY A 123 -8.34 -22.84 15.08
N PRO A 124 -7.87 -21.76 15.75
CA PRO A 124 -7.69 -20.48 15.08
C PRO A 124 -6.63 -20.58 13.98
N MET A 125 -6.90 -19.93 12.85
CA MET A 125 -5.96 -19.86 11.74
C MET A 125 -4.70 -19.09 12.18
N GLN A 126 -3.52 -19.65 11.92
CA GLN A 126 -2.26 -19.00 12.23
C GLN A 126 -1.89 -18.06 11.09
N PHE A 127 -1.33 -16.89 11.41
CA PHE A 127 -0.89 -15.95 10.40
C PHE A 127 0.42 -15.29 10.81
N GLU A 128 1.31 -15.12 9.84
CA GLU A 128 2.63 -14.53 10.03
C GLU A 128 2.88 -13.47 8.96
N PRO A 129 3.56 -12.37 9.29
CA PRO A 129 3.90 -11.37 8.29
C PRO A 129 4.98 -11.94 7.37
N SER A 130 4.75 -11.92 6.07
CA SER A 130 5.75 -12.31 5.06
C SER A 130 6.55 -11.13 4.55
N PHE A 131 5.90 -9.97 4.43
CA PHE A 131 6.59 -8.73 4.09
C PHE A 131 5.83 -7.51 4.60
N ARG A 132 6.55 -6.40 4.71
CA ARG A 132 6.03 -5.09 5.09
C ARG A 132 6.60 -4.00 4.20
N ILE A 133 5.75 -3.28 3.51
CA ILE A 133 6.10 -2.05 2.78
C ILE A 133 5.89 -0.88 3.74
N ARG A 134 6.97 -0.20 4.11
CA ARG A 134 6.91 1.01 4.92
C ARG A 134 6.98 2.24 4.02
N LEU A 135 6.01 3.12 4.16
CA LEU A 135 6.06 4.43 3.51
C LEU A 135 7.03 5.33 4.31
N ALA A 136 8.02 5.90 3.63
CA ALA A 136 9.02 6.79 4.22
C ALA A 136 9.12 8.12 3.46
N GLU A 137 9.47 9.21 4.14
CA GLU A 137 9.58 10.56 3.56
C GLU A 137 10.63 10.61 2.42
N ARG A 138 10.32 11.28 1.30
CA ARG A 138 11.21 11.61 0.15
C ARG A 138 11.84 10.44 -0.63
N LYS A 139 11.95 9.24 -0.05
CA LYS A 139 12.42 8.02 -0.71
C LYS A 139 11.23 7.19 -1.21
N SER A 140 11.48 6.34 -2.21
CA SER A 140 10.54 5.27 -2.57
C SER A 140 10.22 4.41 -1.34
N ALA A 141 9.00 3.88 -1.27
CA ALA A 141 8.60 3.06 -0.13
C ALA A 141 9.56 1.87 0.05
N MET A 142 9.93 1.62 1.30
CA MET A 142 10.90 0.59 1.63
C MET A 142 10.17 -0.72 1.88
N VAL A 143 10.49 -1.76 1.12
CA VAL A 143 9.92 -3.10 1.30
C VAL A 143 10.88 -3.92 2.17
N GLU A 144 10.39 -4.33 3.33
CA GLU A 144 11.03 -5.23 4.28
C GLU A 144 10.42 -6.62 4.15
N CYS A 145 11.24 -7.67 4.17
CA CYS A 145 10.77 -9.06 4.31
C CYS A 145 10.92 -9.52 5.77
N THR A 146 9.94 -10.25 6.27
CA THR A 146 9.96 -10.88 7.59
C THR A 146 9.93 -12.38 7.41
N ASP A 147 11.03 -13.05 7.76
CA ASP A 147 11.12 -14.51 7.83
C ASP A 147 11.60 -14.90 9.23
N ASP A 148 11.11 -16.03 9.75
CA ASP A 148 11.06 -16.42 11.17
C ASP A 148 12.43 -16.54 11.87
N ILE A 149 13.54 -16.38 11.13
CA ILE A 149 14.88 -16.68 11.65
C ILE A 149 15.81 -15.46 11.67
N TYR A 150 15.68 -14.49 10.75
CA TYR A 150 16.48 -13.25 10.77
C TYR A 150 15.76 -12.13 10.03
N SER A 151 15.48 -11.05 10.75
CA SER A 151 14.85 -9.84 10.22
C SER A 151 15.83 -9.01 9.36
N PHE A 152 15.31 -8.41 8.29
CA PHE A 152 15.94 -7.47 7.34
C PHE A 152 16.54 -8.06 6.04
N TYR A 153 15.66 -8.46 5.12
CA TYR A 153 15.99 -8.49 3.70
C TYR A 153 15.45 -7.25 2.99
N TYR A 154 16.32 -6.55 2.27
CA TYR A 154 15.91 -5.48 1.37
C TYR A 154 15.44 -6.09 0.06
N SER A 155 14.19 -5.83 -0.34
CA SER A 155 13.75 -6.16 -1.69
C SER A 155 14.57 -5.34 -2.69
N ARG A 156 15.11 -5.99 -3.73
CA ARG A 156 15.76 -5.26 -4.83
C ARG A 156 14.74 -4.89 -5.91
N HIS A 157 13.72 -5.72 -6.08
CA HIS A 157 12.81 -5.62 -7.20
C HIS A 157 11.44 -6.21 -6.86
N MET A 158 10.42 -5.37 -6.95
CA MET A 158 9.02 -5.76 -6.85
C MET A 158 8.37 -5.51 -8.21
N GLN A 159 7.83 -6.55 -8.84
CA GLN A 159 7.10 -6.45 -10.09
C GLN A 159 5.61 -6.59 -9.80
N ILE A 160 4.83 -5.57 -10.16
CA ILE A 160 3.39 -5.52 -9.90
C ILE A 160 2.68 -5.50 -11.24
N GLN A 161 1.84 -6.50 -11.48
CA GLN A 161 0.83 -6.53 -12.54
C GLN A 161 -0.56 -6.53 -11.88
N LYS A 162 -1.63 -6.39 -12.66
CA LYS A 162 -2.99 -6.28 -12.13
C LYS A 162 -3.40 -7.51 -11.32
N ASP A 163 -3.04 -8.70 -11.80
CA ASP A 163 -3.48 -9.98 -11.24
C ASP A 163 -2.32 -10.90 -10.83
N ARG A 164 -1.11 -10.33 -10.75
CA ARG A 164 0.12 -11.05 -10.38
C ARG A 164 1.15 -10.09 -9.81
N PHE A 165 1.86 -10.48 -8.77
CA PHE A 165 3.08 -9.78 -8.38
C PHE A 165 4.17 -10.75 -7.96
N SER A 166 5.42 -10.28 -8.06
CA SER A 166 6.57 -11.04 -7.56
C SER A 166 7.47 -10.13 -6.77
N ILE A 167 8.01 -10.67 -5.68
CA ILE A 167 8.99 -9.97 -4.88
C ILE A 167 10.30 -10.75 -4.88
N GLN A 168 11.38 -10.04 -5.21
CA GLN A 168 12.73 -10.58 -5.23
C GLN A 168 13.55 -9.94 -4.12
N TRP A 169 14.08 -10.81 -3.26
CA TRP A 169 14.88 -10.41 -2.10
C TRP A 169 16.34 -10.77 -2.32
N ILE A 170 17.24 -9.94 -1.81
CA ILE A 170 18.65 -10.31 -1.66
C ILE A 170 18.87 -10.72 -0.22
N LYS A 171 19.26 -11.97 -0.02
CA LYS A 171 19.71 -12.45 1.28
C LYS A 171 21.02 -11.77 1.66
N ARG A 172 21.02 -10.90 2.68
CA ARG A 172 22.25 -10.50 3.37
C ARG A 172 22.42 -11.45 4.55
N ASP A 173 23.37 -12.36 4.40
CA ASP A 173 23.75 -13.24 5.50
C ASP A 173 24.60 -12.43 6.48
N HIS A 174 24.03 -12.08 7.65
CA HIS A 174 24.75 -11.36 8.70
C HIS A 174 25.80 -12.24 9.41
N ARG A 175 25.90 -13.53 9.06
CA ARG A 175 26.82 -14.49 9.71
C ARG A 175 28.18 -14.63 9.01
N LYS A 176 28.46 -13.88 7.95
CA LYS A 176 29.73 -13.98 7.19
C LYS A 176 30.54 -12.68 7.18
N ASP A 177 31.14 -12.35 8.32
CA ASP A 177 32.42 -11.63 8.35
C ASP A 177 33.56 -12.60 7.99
N SER A 178 33.56 -13.08 6.74
CA SER A 178 34.67 -13.84 6.17
C SER A 178 34.99 -13.24 4.79
N PRO A 179 36.26 -12.88 4.51
CA PRO A 179 36.64 -12.09 3.33
C PRO A 179 36.73 -12.96 2.06
N ALA A 180 35.67 -13.72 1.77
CA ALA A 180 35.57 -14.51 0.55
C ALA A 180 34.12 -14.64 0.09
N ARG A 181 33.81 -13.94 -1.01
CA ARG A 181 32.67 -14.09 -1.92
C ARG A 181 31.29 -13.66 -1.40
N LEU A 182 30.93 -12.43 -1.76
CA LEU A 182 29.56 -11.96 -1.94
C LEU A 182 28.85 -12.80 -3.01
N ARG A 183 28.17 -13.88 -2.62
CA ARG A 183 27.18 -14.54 -3.49
C ARG A 183 25.84 -14.50 -2.77
N GLY A 184 25.09 -13.42 -2.97
CA GLY A 184 23.73 -13.31 -2.47
C GLY A 184 22.84 -14.39 -3.10
N GLU A 185 22.21 -15.21 -2.27
CA GLU A 185 21.12 -16.09 -2.70
C GLU A 185 19.92 -15.22 -3.09
N ARG A 186 19.37 -15.46 -4.29
CA ARG A 186 18.16 -14.79 -4.78
C ARG A 186 16.95 -15.66 -4.47
N GLY A 187 16.15 -15.26 -3.50
CA GLY A 187 14.81 -15.83 -3.30
C GLY A 187 13.82 -15.14 -4.22
N ARG A 188 13.00 -15.91 -4.95
CA ARG A 188 11.85 -15.41 -5.71
C ARG A 188 10.59 -15.97 -5.08
N VAL A 189 9.64 -15.10 -4.72
CA VAL A 189 8.28 -15.51 -4.43
C VAL A 189 7.40 -15.01 -5.57
N LEU A 190 6.81 -15.94 -6.31
CA LEU A 190 5.78 -15.67 -7.31
C LEU A 190 4.41 -15.85 -6.62
N LEU A 191 3.53 -14.87 -6.81
CA LEU A 191 2.15 -14.91 -6.34
C LEU A 191 1.25 -14.84 -7.57
N GLU A 192 0.46 -15.88 -7.79
CA GLU A 192 -0.49 -15.98 -8.89
C GLU A 192 -1.92 -16.24 -8.40
N ASP A 193 -2.85 -15.66 -9.15
CA ASP A 193 -4.29 -15.91 -9.14
C ASP A 193 -5.11 -15.18 -8.06
N ARG A 194 -5.71 -14.08 -8.49
CA ARG A 194 -6.86 -13.44 -7.84
C ARG A 194 -8.10 -14.18 -8.35
N ARG A 195 -8.50 -15.27 -7.68
CA ARG A 195 -9.75 -15.96 -8.04
C ARG A 195 -10.93 -15.03 -7.80
N LEU A 196 -11.42 -14.44 -8.89
CA LEU A 196 -12.77 -13.90 -8.97
C LEU A 196 -13.71 -15.08 -8.82
N TYR A 197 -14.24 -15.28 -7.61
CA TYR A 197 -15.47 -16.05 -7.46
C TYR A 197 -16.59 -15.16 -7.99
N ASP A 198 -16.87 -15.26 -9.29
CA ASP A 198 -18.15 -14.82 -9.83
C ASP A 198 -19.21 -15.79 -9.28
N CYS A 199 -20.12 -15.27 -8.46
CA CYS A 199 -21.32 -15.98 -7.99
C CYS A 199 -22.36 -16.10 -9.10
#